data_AF-A0A356IAT7-F1
#
_entry.id   AF-A0A356IAT7-F1
#
_cell.length_a   1.000
_cell.length_b   1.000
_cell.length_c   1.000
_cell.angle_alpha   90.00
_cell.angle_beta   90.00
_cell.angle_gamma   90.00
#
_symmetry.space_group_name_H-M   'P 1'
#
loop_
_entity.id
_entity.type
_entity.pdbx_description
1 polymer ?
#
loop_
_entity_poly.entity_id
_entity_poly.type
_entity_poly.pdbx_seq_one_letter_code
_entity_poly.pdbx_strand_id
1 'polypeptide(L)' 'SVSKVTVDVSSVKVTTDEETMAKIDHVEAVAVDISNLDSNYSGTAKLQAVDSDGNVLPVVLSETEANIQVVVTQTK' A
#
# COMPACT_ATOMS: atom_id res chain seq x y z
N SER A 1 16.44 7.92 9.51
CA SER A 1 15.31 7.06 9.93
C SER A 1 13.99 7.57 9.38
N VAL A 2 13.07 6.70 8.99
CA VAL A 2 11.70 7.10 8.60
C VAL A 2 10.96 7.63 9.82
N SER A 3 10.30 8.77 9.67
CA SER A 3 9.63 9.49 10.76
C SER A 3 8.12 9.46 10.62
N LYS A 4 7.62 9.57 9.38
CA LYS A 4 6.19 9.52 9.11
C LYS A 4 5.95 8.93 7.73
N VAL A 5 4.96 8.07 7.63
CA VAL A 5 4.39 7.61 6.36
C VAL A 5 2.93 8.03 6.33
N THR A 6 2.51 8.65 5.24
CA THR A 6 1.11 9.05 5.01
C THR A 6 0.67 8.43 3.70
N VAL A 7 -0.49 7.78 3.71
CA VAL A 7 -1.20 7.32 2.51
C VAL A 7 -2.45 8.18 2.39
N ASP A 8 -2.74 8.70 1.20
CA ASP A 8 -3.86 9.61 0.97
C ASP A 8 -5.22 8.89 0.88
N VAL A 9 -5.21 7.59 0.57
CA VAL A 9 -6.39 6.73 0.55
C VAL A 9 -6.61 6.10 1.92
N SER A 10 -7.79 6.32 2.49
CA SER A 10 -8.20 5.75 3.78
C SER A 10 -9.04 4.47 3.64
N SER A 11 -9.69 4.26 2.49
CA SER A 11 -10.55 3.10 2.24
C SER A 11 -10.65 2.80 0.75
N VAL A 12 -10.71 1.51 0.40
CA VAL A 12 -10.85 1.03 -0.97
C VAL A 12 -11.99 0.02 -1.02
N LYS A 13 -12.73 -0.02 -2.13
CA LYS A 13 -13.74 -1.06 -2.35
C LYS A 13 -13.12 -2.22 -3.08
N VAL A 14 -13.34 -3.43 -2.57
CA VAL A 14 -12.90 -4.67 -3.20
C VAL A 14 -14.11 -5.38 -3.80
N THR A 15 -14.01 -5.77 -5.07
CA THR A 15 -14.99 -6.58 -5.77
C THR A 15 -14.34 -7.90 -6.15
N THR A 16 -14.89 -9.02 -5.68
CA THR A 16 -14.39 -10.37 -5.94
C THR A 16 -15.51 -11.39 -5.64
N ASP A 17 -15.23 -12.67 -5.85
CA ASP A 17 -16.11 -13.77 -5.46
C ASP A 17 -16.07 -14.03 -3.93
N GLU A 18 -17.05 -14.79 -3.42
CA GLU A 18 -17.18 -15.05 -1.98
C GLU A 18 -16.01 -15.85 -1.40
N GLU A 19 -15.44 -16.78 -2.16
CA GLU A 19 -14.34 -17.63 -1.71
C GLU A 19 -13.06 -16.81 -1.53
N THR A 20 -12.77 -15.93 -2.49
CA THR A 20 -11.63 -15.01 -2.44
C THR A 20 -11.85 -13.94 -1.38
N MET A 21 -13.07 -13.40 -1.23
CA MET A 21 -13.40 -12.42 -0.18
C MET A 21 -13.10 -12.95 1.22
N ALA A 22 -13.41 -14.21 1.48
CA ALA A 22 -13.15 -14.85 2.77
C ALA A 22 -11.65 -15.04 3.09
N LYS A 23 -10.79 -14.97 2.07
CA LYS A 23 -9.33 -15.10 2.20
C LYS A 23 -8.61 -13.77 2.38
N ILE A 24 -9.26 -12.64 2.08
CA ILE A 24 -8.65 -11.32 2.23
C ILE A 24 -8.40 -11.06 3.71
N ASP A 25 -7.14 -10.83 4.05
CA ASP A 25 -6.74 -10.40 5.39
C ASP A 25 -6.68 -8.86 5.46
N HIS A 26 -5.99 -8.22 4.51
CA HIS A 26 -5.90 -6.76 4.40
C HIS A 26 -5.52 -6.28 2.99
N VAL A 27 -5.48 -4.96 2.80
CA VAL A 27 -4.99 -4.30 1.58
C VAL A 27 -3.65 -3.62 1.90
N GLU A 28 -2.62 -3.93 1.12
CA GLU A 28 -1.30 -3.34 1.22
C GLU A 28 -1.12 -2.24 0.19
N ALA A 29 -0.40 -1.17 0.57
CA ALA A 29 0.09 -0.14 -0.33
C ALA A 29 1.60 -0.33 -0.55
N VAL A 30 1.97 -0.91 -1.69
CA VAL A 30 3.36 -1.23 -2.02
C VAL A 30 3.98 -0.13 -2.88
N ALA A 31 4.98 0.54 -2.34
CA ALA A 31 5.72 1.56 -3.06
C ALA A 31 6.62 0.93 -4.13
N VAL A 32 6.54 1.43 -5.36
CA VAL A 32 7.17 0.79 -6.54
C VAL A 32 8.67 1.05 -6.63
N ASP A 33 9.13 2.21 -6.15
CA ASP A 33 10.55 2.57 -6.25
C ASP A 33 10.93 3.56 -5.15
N ILE A 34 11.41 3.02 -4.03
CA ILE A 34 12.00 3.83 -2.96
C ILE A 34 13.47 3.43 -2.81
N SER A 35 14.24 3.66 -3.86
CA SER A 35 15.62 3.17 -3.91
C SER A 35 16.59 3.87 -2.96
N ASN A 36 16.28 5.04 -2.39
CA ASN A 36 17.05 5.70 -1.32
C ASN A 36 16.20 6.77 -0.59
N LEU A 37 15.80 6.53 0.67
CA LEU A 37 15.10 7.52 1.51
C LEU A 37 16.08 8.46 2.24
N ASP A 38 16.95 9.11 1.50
CA ASP A 38 17.87 10.12 2.07
C ASP A 38 17.19 11.48 2.24
N SER A 39 16.01 11.66 1.63
CA SER A 39 15.18 12.86 1.71
C SER A 39 13.70 12.51 1.66
N ASN A 40 12.84 13.48 2.04
CA ASN A 40 11.39 13.28 1.99
C ASN A 40 10.97 12.82 0.60
N TYR A 41 10.13 11.79 0.56
CA TYR A 41 9.67 11.17 -0.68
C TYR A 41 8.17 11.38 -0.84
N SER A 42 7.75 11.62 -2.08
CA SER A 42 6.35 11.61 -2.50
C SER A 42 6.27 10.78 -3.77
N GLY A 43 5.35 9.84 -3.82
CA GLY A 43 5.18 8.97 -4.97
C GLY A 43 3.89 8.17 -4.91
N THR A 44 3.77 7.19 -5.79
CA THR A 44 2.57 6.35 -5.90
C THR A 44 2.89 4.93 -5.44
N ALA A 45 2.02 4.39 -4.60
CA ALA A 45 2.02 3.00 -4.18
C ALA A 45 0.91 2.25 -4.90
N LYS A 46 1.17 0.99 -5.25
CA LYS A 46 0.14 0.09 -5.78
C LYS A 46 -0.61 -0.56 -4.63
N LEU A 47 -1.93 -0.59 -4.77
CA LEU A 47 -2.81 -1.23 -3.82
C LEU A 47 -3.03 -2.69 -4.22
N GLN A 48 -2.86 -3.60 -3.28
CA GLN A 48 -3.05 -5.03 -3.48
C GLN A 48 -3.77 -5.65 -2.29
N ALA A 49 -4.77 -6.48 -2.54
CA ALA A 49 -5.38 -7.28 -1.49
C ALA A 49 -4.56 -8.56 -1.31
N VAL A 50 -4.29 -8.91 -0.05
CA VAL A 50 -3.48 -10.08 0.30
C VAL A 50 -4.22 -10.98 1.28
N ASP A 51 -3.86 -12.26 1.28
CA ASP A 51 -4.25 -13.20 2.33
C ASP A 51 -3.33 -13.08 3.57
N SER A 52 -3.61 -13.88 4.60
CA SER A 52 -2.84 -13.91 5.85
C SER A 52 -1.38 -14.33 5.67
N ASP A 53 -1.06 -15.02 4.58
CA ASP A 53 0.29 -15.44 4.23
C ASP A 53 1.02 -14.39 3.36
N GLY A 54 0.34 -13.30 2.99
CA GLY A 54 0.86 -12.23 2.15
C GLY A 54 0.79 -12.50 0.65
N ASN A 55 0.04 -13.53 0.21
CA ASN A 55 -0.14 -13.78 -1.22
C ASN A 55 -1.14 -12.81 -1.83
N VAL A 56 -0.82 -12.27 -3.00
CA VAL A 56 -1.72 -11.36 -3.72
C VAL A 56 -2.92 -12.12 -4.28
N LEU A 57 -4.11 -11.64 -3.94
CA LEU A 57 -5.37 -12.24 -4.37
C LEU A 57 -5.89 -11.60 -5.68
N PRO A 58 -6.53 -12.39 -6.56
CA PRO A 58 -7.09 -11.88 -7.81
C PRO A 58 -8.41 -11.15 -7.55
N VAL A 59 -8.33 -9.84 -7.27
CA VAL A 59 -9.50 -8.99 -6.96
C VAL A 59 -9.55 -7.74 -7.84
N VAL A 60 -10.72 -7.09 -7.90
CA VAL A 60 -10.89 -5.78 -8.53
C VAL A 60 -11.01 -4.72 -7.44
N LEU A 61 -10.09 -3.76 -7.41
CA LEU A 61 -10.11 -2.63 -6.50
C LEU A 61 -10.74 -1.40 -7.17
N SER A 62 -11.49 -0.58 -6.42
CA SER A 62 -12.00 0.70 -6.93
C SER A 62 -10.89 1.69 -7.25
N GLU A 63 -9.76 1.58 -6.55
CA GLU A 63 -8.54 2.35 -6.75
C GLU A 63 -7.37 1.36 -6.69
N THR A 64 -6.49 1.39 -7.68
CA THR A 64 -5.32 0.49 -7.75
C THR A 64 -4.05 1.17 -7.28
N GLU A 65 -4.12 2.46 -6.99
CA GLU A 65 -2.99 3.32 -6.67
C GLU A 65 -3.37 4.30 -5.56
N ALA A 66 -2.42 4.62 -4.70
CA ALA A 66 -2.53 5.64 -3.67
C ALA A 66 -1.28 6.51 -3.67
N ASN A 67 -1.42 7.81 -3.38
CA ASN A 67 -0.27 8.66 -3.16
C ASN A 67 0.27 8.47 -1.74
N ILE A 68 1.59 8.30 -1.67
CA ILE A 68 2.30 8.14 -0.42
C ILE A 68 3.28 9.29 -0.22
N GLN A 69 3.36 9.75 1.02
CA GLN A 69 4.38 10.70 1.47
C GLN A 69 5.16 10.09 2.63
N VAL A 70 6.48 10.06 2.48
CA VAL A 70 7.41 9.57 3.48
C VAL A 70 8.27 10.73 3.95
N VAL A 71 8.23 11.01 5.24
CA VAL A 71 9.10 11.98 5.90
C VAL A 71 10.24 11.22 6.55
N VAL A 72 11.48 11.59 6.23
CA VAL A 72 12.69 11.04 6.83
C VAL A 72 13.36 12.07 7.72
N THR A 73 13.71 11.65 8.93
CA THR A 73 14.58 12.43 9.81
C THR A 73 16.00 11.93 9.60
N GLN A 74 16.88 12.85 9.21
CA GLN A 74 18.31 12.61 9.24
C GLN A 74 18.76 12.67 10.71
N THR A 75 19.17 11.52 11.24
CA THR A 75 19.96 11.48 12.48
C THR A 75 21.31 12.12 12.17
N LYS A 76 21.54 13.30 12.74
CA LYS A 76 22.83 14.01 12.69
C LYS A 76 23.92 13.25 13.44
#